data_AF-A0A7S2I9A5-F1
#
_entry.id   AF-A0A7S2I9A5-F1
#
_cell.length_a   1.000
_cell.length_b   1.000
_cell.length_c   1.000
_cell.angle_alpha   90.00
_cell.angle_beta   90.00
_cell.angle_gamma   90.00
#
_symmetry.space_group_name_H-M   'P 1'
#
loop_
_entity.id
_entity.type
_entity.pdbx_description
1 polymer ?
#
loop_
_entity_poly.entity_id
_entity_poly.type
_entity_poly.pdbx_seq_one_letter_code
_entity_poly.pdbx_strand_id
1 'polypeptide(L)'
;YTHAMGNSNGSLRTYWDLFWSTSEEHKRLQGGFIWEWADAAVQVPLAPSKKPGRRDLAAAASEPEGFFLGGELGYGGDFGPESGTVDAHFVCDGVLASDRRPRPAYFEAKRLQQPVAFALAGRAAAGEVTLLVRNRYSFRSLDHLELWWRVCDAAGGQTSS
;
A
#
# COMPACT_ATOMS: atom_id res chain seq x y z
N TYR A 1 -11.64 8.09 3.23
CA TYR A 1 -10.38 8.27 2.47
C TYR A 1 -9.21 8.01 3.41
N THR A 2 -8.00 7.74 2.91
CA THR A 2 -6.82 7.53 3.78
C THR A 2 -5.56 8.07 3.10
N HIS A 3 -4.69 8.74 3.86
CA HIS A 3 -3.37 9.21 3.43
C HIS A 3 -2.31 8.13 3.67
N ALA A 4 -1.43 7.87 2.71
CA ALA A 4 -0.54 6.70 2.67
C ALA A 4 0.93 6.99 3.01
N MET A 5 1.21 8.15 3.59
CA MET A 5 2.55 8.57 3.99
C MET A 5 3.18 7.67 5.05
N GLY A 6 4.34 7.12 4.69
CA GLY A 6 5.14 6.28 5.58
C GLY A 6 4.41 5.00 6.01
N ASN A 7 4.36 4.76 7.32
CA ASN A 7 3.62 3.64 7.91
C ASN A 7 2.23 4.13 8.35
N SER A 8 1.25 4.02 7.45
CA SER A 8 -0.09 4.61 7.61
C SER A 8 -1.21 3.62 7.22
N ASN A 9 -2.38 4.14 6.83
CA ASN A 9 -3.54 3.42 6.33
C ASN A 9 -4.21 2.42 7.31
N GLY A 10 -3.94 2.52 8.61
CA GLY A 10 -4.51 1.61 9.61
C GLY A 10 -6.05 1.59 9.67
N SER A 11 -6.73 2.65 9.21
CA SER A 11 -8.19 2.76 9.20
C SER A 11 -8.87 2.25 7.92
N LEU A 12 -8.11 1.71 6.95
CA LEU A 12 -8.67 1.27 5.67
C LEU A 12 -9.83 0.29 5.85
N ARG A 13 -9.68 -0.69 6.75
CA ARG A 13 -10.71 -1.71 6.98
C ARG A 13 -12.06 -1.11 7.34
N THR A 14 -12.07 -0.13 8.25
CA THR A 14 -13.30 0.54 8.70
C THR A 14 -14.03 1.22 7.55
N TYR A 15 -13.31 1.94 6.67
CA TYR A 15 -13.93 2.56 5.50
C TYR A 15 -14.51 1.52 4.54
N TRP A 16 -13.76 0.44 4.25
CA TRP A 16 -14.23 -0.60 3.34
C TRP A 16 -15.40 -1.41 3.89
N ASP A 17 -15.46 -1.64 5.20
CA ASP A 17 -16.62 -2.26 5.83
C ASP A 17 -17.89 -1.40 5.67
N LEU A 18 -17.76 -0.06 5.72
CA LEU A 18 -18.87 0.86 5.43
C LEU A 18 -19.26 0.81 3.95
N PHE A 19 -18.29 0.84 3.03
CA PHE A 19 -18.56 0.78 1.58
C PHE A 19 -19.21 -0.54 1.15
N TRP A 20 -18.86 -1.64 1.80
CA TRP A 20 -19.46 -2.96 1.54
C TRP A 20 -20.71 -3.23 2.38
N SER A 21 -21.11 -2.30 3.24
CA SER A 21 -22.31 -2.43 4.06
C SER A 21 -23.56 -2.43 3.19
N THR A 22 -24.49 -3.33 3.48
CA THR A 22 -25.80 -3.38 2.82
C THR A 22 -26.88 -2.61 3.59
N SER A 23 -26.52 -1.95 4.69
CA SER A 23 -27.45 -1.15 5.51
C SER A 23 -27.95 0.08 4.74
N GLU A 24 -29.22 0.44 4.92
CA GLU A 24 -29.85 1.59 4.23
C GLU A 24 -29.07 2.91 4.43
N GLU A 25 -28.53 3.13 5.63
CA GLU A 25 -27.72 4.30 5.99
C GLU A 25 -26.44 4.44 5.15
N HIS A 26 -25.87 3.32 4.68
CA HIS A 26 -24.59 3.29 3.97
C HIS A 26 -24.73 3.14 2.46
N LYS A 27 -25.93 2.88 1.93
CA LYS A 27 -26.15 2.67 0.49
C LYS A 27 -25.73 3.86 -0.39
N ARG A 28 -25.60 5.05 0.19
CA ARG A 28 -25.14 6.26 -0.52
C ARG A 28 -23.62 6.36 -0.60
N LEU A 29 -22.87 5.51 0.12
CA LEU A 29 -21.42 5.49 0.08
C LEU A 29 -20.95 4.72 -1.16
N GLN A 30 -20.18 5.40 -2.02
CA GLN A 30 -19.74 4.85 -3.31
C GLN A 30 -18.26 4.43 -3.32
N GLY A 31 -17.59 4.52 -2.17
CA GLY A 31 -16.15 4.28 -2.06
C GLY A 31 -15.34 5.56 -1.87
N GLY A 32 -14.09 5.52 -2.30
CA GLY A 32 -13.18 6.67 -2.27
C GLY A 32 -11.80 6.32 -2.81
N PHE A 33 -10.97 7.34 -2.96
CA PHE A 33 -9.61 7.22 -3.48
C PHE A 33 -8.59 7.31 -2.34
N ILE A 34 -7.59 6.44 -2.36
CA ILE A 34 -6.45 6.51 -1.45
C ILE A 34 -5.51 7.60 -1.95
N TRP A 35 -5.01 8.44 -1.04
CA TRP A 35 -3.98 9.42 -1.35
C TRP A 35 -2.61 8.84 -0.90
N GLU A 36 -1.66 8.56 -1.79
CA GLU A 36 -1.80 8.51 -3.25
C GLU A 36 -1.17 7.25 -3.86
N TRP A 37 -1.03 7.21 -5.18
CA TRP A 37 -0.64 5.98 -5.88
C TRP A 37 0.82 5.61 -5.66
N ALA A 38 1.74 6.54 -5.87
CA ALA A 38 3.17 6.29 -5.76
C ALA A 38 3.89 7.52 -5.21
N ASP A 39 4.96 7.29 -4.45
CA ASP A 39 5.83 8.39 -4.02
C ASP A 39 6.39 9.13 -5.24
N ALA A 40 6.54 10.44 -5.09
CA ALA A 40 7.17 11.29 -6.10
C ALA A 40 8.59 11.72 -5.69
N ALA A 41 9.29 10.91 -4.88
CA ALA A 41 10.73 11.07 -4.66
C ALA A 41 11.51 10.82 -5.96
N VAL A 42 12.57 11.61 -6.18
CA VAL A 42 13.35 11.61 -7.42
C VAL A 42 14.70 10.96 -7.19
N GLN A 43 15.14 10.14 -8.16
CA GLN A 43 16.47 9.55 -8.10
C GLN A 43 17.53 10.64 -8.27
N VAL A 44 18.44 10.71 -7.30
CA VAL A 44 19.55 11.65 -7.28
C VAL A 44 20.75 11.03 -8.01
N PRO A 45 21.35 11.72 -9.01
CA PRO A 45 22.55 11.24 -9.67
C PRO A 45 23.68 10.97 -8.66
N LEU A 46 24.50 9.95 -8.92
CA LEU A 46 25.71 9.72 -8.14
C LEU A 46 26.63 10.94 -8.30
N ALA A 47 26.77 11.75 -7.25
CA ALA A 47 27.74 12.83 -7.23
C ALA A 47 29.17 12.24 -7.28
N PRO A 48 30.07 12.77 -8.12
CA PRO A 48 31.47 12.38 -8.07
C PRO A 48 32.12 12.94 -6.79
N SER A 49 32.19 12.10 -5.75
CA SER A 49 32.91 12.27 -4.45
C SER A 49 32.14 13.02 -3.35
N LYS A 50 32.19 12.67 -2.05
CA LYS A 50 32.96 11.67 -1.27
C LYS A 50 32.08 11.02 -0.19
N LYS A 51 32.35 9.73 0.06
CA LYS A 51 31.94 8.85 1.19
C LYS A 51 30.47 8.90 1.66
N PRO A 52 29.73 7.78 1.58
CA PRO A 52 28.40 7.69 2.17
C PRO A 52 28.52 7.76 3.69
N GLY A 53 27.93 8.78 4.31
CA GLY A 53 27.96 8.88 5.76
C GLY A 53 27.58 10.24 6.32
N ARG A 54 26.38 10.28 6.90
CA ARG A 54 25.86 11.24 7.88
C ARG A 54 25.46 12.61 7.33
N ARG A 55 24.14 12.88 7.45
CA ARG A 55 23.51 14.20 7.35
C ARG A 55 24.20 15.17 8.30
N ASP A 56 25.06 16.05 7.79
CA ASP A 56 25.44 17.28 8.50
C ASP A 56 24.85 18.46 7.73
N LEU A 57 23.64 18.86 8.13
CA LEU A 57 22.88 19.94 7.50
C LEU A 57 23.58 21.31 7.65
N ALA A 58 24.50 21.45 8.61
CA ALA A 58 25.22 22.70 8.85
C ALA A 58 26.43 22.88 7.90
N ALA A 59 27.02 21.79 7.42
CA ALA A 59 28.15 21.82 6.48
C ALA A 59 27.73 22.00 5.01
N ALA A 60 26.44 21.78 4.70
CA ALA A 60 25.88 21.87 3.35
C ALA A 60 25.70 23.32 2.82
N ALA A 61 25.79 24.33 3.70
CA ALA A 61 25.51 25.73 3.36
C ALA A 61 26.64 26.44 2.58
N SER A 62 27.82 25.82 2.43
CA SER A 62 29.01 26.47 1.83
C SER A 62 29.48 25.86 0.50
N GLU A 63 28.79 24.85 -0.05
CA GLU A 63 29.20 24.15 -1.28
C GLU A 63 28.15 24.31 -2.40
N PRO A 64 28.52 24.71 -3.63
CA PRO A 64 27.62 24.70 -4.79
C PRO A 64 27.60 23.30 -5.44
N GLU A 65 26.56 22.79 -6.10
CA GLU A 65 25.11 22.99 -6.11
C GLU A 65 24.59 21.67 -6.72
N GLY A 66 23.56 21.04 -6.15
CA GLY A 66 22.83 20.00 -6.88
C GLY A 66 22.22 18.89 -6.03
N PHE A 67 23.01 18.13 -5.27
CA PHE A 67 22.57 16.81 -4.82
C PHE A 67 23.25 16.31 -3.53
N PHE A 68 22.46 16.09 -2.46
CA PHE A 68 22.97 15.63 -1.15
C PHE A 68 22.90 14.11 -0.92
N LEU A 69 22.25 13.36 -1.84
CA LEU A 69 21.87 11.96 -1.64
C LEU A 69 22.43 11.01 -2.72
N GLY A 70 23.65 11.23 -3.20
CA GLY A 70 24.23 10.53 -4.38
C GLY A 70 23.80 9.06 -4.58
N GLY A 71 22.95 8.81 -5.59
CA GLY A 71 22.43 7.48 -5.95
C GLY A 71 21.15 7.04 -5.24
N GLU A 72 20.66 7.79 -4.25
CA GLU A 72 19.44 7.51 -3.48
C GLU A 72 18.22 8.31 -3.99
N LEU A 73 17.06 8.11 -3.36
CA LEU A 73 15.84 8.88 -3.64
C LEU A 73 15.79 10.12 -2.75
N GLY A 74 15.67 11.30 -3.37
CA GLY A 74 15.53 12.59 -2.68
C GLY A 74 14.13 13.19 -2.80
N TYR A 75 13.80 14.03 -1.83
CA TYR A 75 12.55 14.79 -1.73
C TYR A 75 12.84 16.26 -1.37
N GLY A 76 11.83 17.04 -0.98
CA GLY A 76 12.03 18.45 -0.60
C GLY A 76 13.11 18.60 0.48
N GLY A 77 14.06 19.51 0.28
CA GLY A 77 15.22 19.69 1.15
C GLY A 77 16.51 19.07 0.61
N ASP A 78 16.43 18.14 -0.34
CA ASP A 78 17.61 17.37 -0.80
C ASP A 78 18.29 17.95 -2.07
N PHE A 79 17.76 19.05 -2.63
CA PHE A 79 18.19 19.65 -3.90
C PHE A 79 18.72 21.09 -3.75
N GLY A 80 19.34 21.41 -2.62
CA GLY A 80 19.94 22.72 -2.33
C GLY A 80 19.26 23.51 -1.21
N PRO A 81 19.85 24.63 -0.73
CA PRO A 81 19.43 25.35 0.48
C PRO A 81 17.97 25.85 0.48
N GLU A 82 17.39 26.07 -0.70
CA GLU A 82 16.01 26.57 -0.84
C GLU A 82 15.04 25.51 -1.37
N SER A 83 15.51 24.30 -1.66
CA SER A 83 14.65 23.24 -2.18
C SER A 83 13.70 22.74 -1.10
N GLY A 84 12.38 22.87 -1.29
CA GLY A 84 11.36 22.18 -0.49
C GLY A 84 11.47 22.31 1.03
N THR A 85 11.94 23.45 1.55
CA THR A 85 12.18 23.72 2.99
C THR A 85 10.92 23.65 3.86
N VAL A 86 9.75 23.60 3.24
CA VAL A 86 8.43 23.60 3.89
C VAL A 86 7.75 22.22 3.85
N ASP A 87 7.75 21.56 2.69
CA ASP A 87 6.97 20.33 2.49
C ASP A 87 7.81 19.04 2.57
N ALA A 88 9.14 19.15 2.55
CA ALA A 88 10.08 18.05 2.79
C ALA A 88 9.66 16.68 2.18
N HIS A 89 9.35 15.71 3.05
CA HIS A 89 9.03 14.32 2.69
C HIS A 89 7.54 14.08 2.42
N PHE A 90 6.69 15.11 2.38
CA PHE A 90 5.26 14.97 2.10
C PHE A 90 4.95 14.41 0.71
N VAL A 91 5.90 14.53 -0.22
CA VAL A 91 5.85 13.91 -1.57
C VAL A 91 6.05 12.38 -1.54
N CYS A 92 6.43 11.82 -0.39
CA CYS A 92 6.64 10.39 -0.16
C CYS A 92 5.41 9.78 0.54
N ASP A 93 4.25 9.92 -0.09
CA ASP A 93 2.94 9.56 0.44
C ASP A 93 2.12 8.58 -0.42
N GLY A 94 2.82 7.75 -1.21
CA GLY A 94 2.21 6.73 -2.05
C GLY A 94 2.02 5.37 -1.37
N VAL A 95 1.07 4.58 -1.88
CA VAL A 95 0.98 3.13 -1.59
C VAL A 95 2.06 2.32 -2.32
N LEU A 96 2.70 2.91 -3.33
CA LEU A 96 3.89 2.40 -3.99
C LEU A 96 5.09 3.31 -3.71
N ALA A 97 6.29 2.74 -3.74
CA ALA A 97 7.52 3.52 -3.79
C ALA A 97 7.68 4.22 -5.16
N SER A 98 8.62 5.16 -5.26
CA SER A 98 8.94 5.87 -6.51
C SER A 98 9.31 4.93 -7.66
N ASP A 99 9.85 3.75 -7.41
CA ASP A 99 10.15 2.72 -8.43
C ASP A 99 8.99 1.73 -8.65
N ARG A 100 7.81 2.04 -8.13
CA ARG A 100 6.55 1.28 -8.22
C ARG A 100 6.58 -0.03 -7.44
N ARG A 101 7.58 -0.27 -6.57
CA ARG A 101 7.52 -1.38 -5.63
C ARG A 101 6.38 -1.19 -4.62
N PRO A 102 5.54 -2.22 -4.40
CA PRO A 102 4.46 -2.14 -3.40
C PRO A 102 4.97 -1.93 -1.98
N ARG A 103 4.35 -0.98 -1.26
CA ARG A 103 4.50 -0.84 0.20
C ARG A 103 3.50 -1.75 0.92
N PRO A 104 3.67 -2.04 2.22
CA PRO A 104 2.74 -2.89 2.97
C PRO A 104 1.25 -2.49 2.83
N ALA A 105 0.96 -1.19 2.84
CA ALA A 105 -0.40 -0.65 2.67
C ALA A 105 -1.05 -1.05 1.33
N TYR A 106 -0.27 -1.25 0.26
CA TYR A 106 -0.78 -1.73 -1.02
C TYR A 106 -1.43 -3.11 -0.90
N PHE A 107 -0.81 -4.03 -0.16
CA PHE A 107 -1.33 -5.38 0.01
C PHE A 107 -2.61 -5.40 0.83
N GLU A 108 -2.71 -4.54 1.85
CA GLU A 108 -3.94 -4.34 2.62
C GLU A 108 -5.05 -3.75 1.73
N ALA A 109 -4.76 -2.69 0.97
CA ALA A 109 -5.71 -2.10 0.03
C ALA A 109 -6.21 -3.14 -0.99
N LYS A 110 -5.29 -3.91 -1.59
CA LYS A 110 -5.62 -5.01 -2.52
C LYS A 110 -6.55 -6.04 -1.87
N ARG A 111 -6.28 -6.44 -0.62
CA ARG A 111 -7.08 -7.41 0.12
C ARG A 111 -8.48 -6.91 0.44
N LEU A 112 -8.62 -5.63 0.78
CA LEU A 112 -9.91 -5.01 1.15
C LEU A 112 -10.78 -4.70 -0.07
N GLN A 113 -10.15 -4.35 -1.20
CA GLN A 113 -10.80 -4.02 -2.46
C GLN A 113 -11.14 -5.23 -3.32
N GLN A 114 -10.75 -6.44 -2.91
CA GLN A 114 -10.95 -7.62 -3.74
C GLN A 114 -12.44 -7.84 -4.10
N PRO A 115 -12.74 -8.18 -5.36
CA PRO A 115 -14.11 -8.32 -5.85
C PRO A 115 -14.76 -9.64 -5.43
N VAL A 116 -14.00 -10.61 -4.89
CA VAL A 116 -14.53 -11.88 -4.40
C VAL A 116 -14.15 -12.04 -2.95
N ALA A 117 -15.13 -12.10 -2.05
CA ALA A 117 -14.90 -12.26 -0.63
C ALA A 117 -15.33 -13.64 -0.14
N PHE A 118 -14.57 -14.19 0.81
CA PHE A 118 -14.82 -15.49 1.41
C PHE A 118 -15.08 -15.30 2.91
N ALA A 119 -16.05 -16.04 3.44
CA ALA A 119 -16.28 -16.15 4.87
C ALA A 119 -16.55 -17.60 5.23
N LEU A 120 -16.10 -18.03 6.40
CA LEU A 120 -16.44 -19.35 6.93
C LEU A 120 -17.90 -19.34 7.38
N ALA A 121 -18.75 -20.17 6.77
CA ALA A 121 -20.16 -20.29 7.12
C ALA A 121 -20.39 -21.41 8.16
N GLY A 122 -19.56 -22.45 8.15
CA GLY A 122 -19.67 -23.54 9.10
C GLY A 122 -18.57 -24.58 8.98
N ARG A 123 -18.46 -25.40 10.02
CA ARG A 123 -17.66 -26.63 10.05
C ARG A 123 -18.54 -27.73 10.61
N ALA A 124 -18.67 -28.85 9.90
CA ALA A 124 -19.38 -30.02 10.39
C ALA A 124 -18.41 -31.01 11.07
N ALA A 125 -18.96 -31.89 11.90
CA ALA A 125 -18.19 -32.86 12.68
C ALA A 125 -17.36 -33.84 11.83
N ALA A 126 -17.76 -34.08 10.57
CA ALA A 126 -17.07 -34.97 9.65
C ALA A 126 -15.92 -34.30 8.86
N GLY A 127 -15.47 -33.10 9.26
CA GLY A 127 -14.40 -32.38 8.56
C GLY A 127 -14.86 -31.60 7.32
N GLU A 128 -16.16 -31.56 7.05
CA GLU A 128 -16.75 -30.73 5.99
C GLU A 128 -16.71 -29.25 6.39
N VAL A 129 -16.27 -28.40 5.46
CA VAL A 129 -16.15 -26.95 5.64
C VAL A 129 -17.06 -26.26 4.64
N THR A 130 -17.95 -25.39 5.12
CA THR A 130 -18.82 -24.58 4.27
C THR A 130 -18.26 -23.17 4.19
N LEU A 131 -17.98 -22.71 2.97
CA LEU A 131 -17.53 -21.35 2.68
C LEU A 131 -18.64 -20.55 2.00
N LEU A 132 -18.88 -19.34 2.50
CA LEU A 132 -19.68 -18.34 1.81
C LEU A 132 -18.79 -17.57 0.84
N VAL A 133 -19.12 -17.63 -0.44
CA VAL A 133 -18.46 -16.85 -1.50
C VAL A 133 -19.37 -15.68 -1.88
N ARG A 134 -18.86 -14.45 -1.79
CA ARG A 134 -19.58 -13.23 -2.20
C ARG A 134 -18.93 -12.63 -3.44
N ASN A 135 -19.70 -12.55 -4.52
CA ASN A 135 -19.35 -11.78 -5.71
C ASN A 135 -19.69 -10.30 -5.48
N ARG A 136 -18.68 -9.42 -5.59
CA ARG A 136 -18.80 -7.96 -5.47
C ARG A 136 -18.55 -7.23 -6.80
N TYR A 137 -18.37 -7.95 -7.91
CA TYR A 137 -18.41 -7.31 -9.23
C TYR A 137 -19.78 -6.68 -9.48
N SER A 138 -19.81 -5.52 -10.11
CA SER A 138 -21.08 -4.84 -10.44
C SER A 138 -21.82 -5.52 -11.60
N PHE A 139 -21.08 -6.08 -12.57
CA PHE A 139 -21.66 -6.56 -13.84
C PHE A 139 -21.09 -7.90 -14.33
N ARG A 140 -20.22 -8.56 -13.55
CA ARG A 140 -19.47 -9.75 -13.98
C ARG A 140 -19.77 -10.95 -13.08
N SER A 141 -19.94 -12.13 -13.68
CA SER A 141 -20.03 -13.40 -12.96
C SER A 141 -18.66 -13.83 -12.41
N LEU A 142 -18.58 -15.04 -11.83
CA LEU A 142 -17.33 -15.63 -11.35
C LEU A 142 -16.71 -16.64 -12.33
N ASP A 143 -17.30 -16.83 -13.51
CA ASP A 143 -16.94 -17.93 -14.44
C ASP A 143 -15.52 -17.82 -15.00
N HIS A 144 -14.90 -16.63 -14.90
CA HIS A 144 -13.52 -16.40 -15.31
C HIS A 144 -12.48 -16.71 -14.23
N LEU A 145 -12.91 -17.21 -13.07
CA LEU A 145 -12.05 -17.50 -11.94
C LEU A 145 -12.09 -18.99 -11.61
N GLU A 146 -10.96 -19.48 -11.11
CA GLU A 146 -10.81 -20.82 -10.58
C GLU A 146 -10.61 -20.74 -9.06
N LEU A 147 -11.28 -21.61 -8.31
CA LEU A 147 -11.14 -21.69 -6.87
C LEU A 147 -10.09 -22.73 -6.51
N TRP A 148 -8.94 -22.26 -6.03
CA TRP A 148 -7.91 -23.09 -5.45
C TRP A 148 -8.00 -23.07 -3.92
N TRP A 149 -7.87 -24.23 -3.29
CA TRP A 149 -7.85 -24.32 -1.84
C TRP A 149 -6.77 -25.29 -1.34
N ARG A 150 -6.38 -25.10 -0.08
CA ARG A 150 -5.43 -25.95 0.60
C ARG A 150 -5.79 -26.00 2.08
N VAL A 151 -5.68 -27.18 2.67
CA VAL A 151 -5.72 -27.34 4.12
C VAL A 151 -4.29 -27.56 4.60
N CYS A 152 -3.88 -26.73 5.55
CA CYS A 152 -2.59 -26.83 6.20
C CYS A 152 -2.78 -27.12 7.69
N ASP A 153 -1.99 -28.04 8.24
CA ASP A 153 -1.86 -28.16 9.69
C ASP A 153 -0.99 -27.02 10.26
N ALA A 154 -0.88 -26.94 11.59
CA ALA A 154 -0.07 -25.92 12.26
C ALA A 154 1.45 -26.08 12.02
N ALA A 155 1.90 -27.26 11.58
CA ALA A 155 3.29 -27.57 11.29
C ALA A 155 3.65 -27.32 9.80
N GLY A 156 2.67 -26.98 8.97
CA GLY A 156 2.83 -26.72 7.53
C GLY A 156 2.70 -27.95 6.64
N GLY A 157 2.21 -29.09 7.15
CA GLY A 157 1.80 -30.25 6.34
C GLY A 157 0.56 -29.92 5.50
N GLN A 158 0.52 -30.37 4.24
CA GLN A 158 -0.43 -29.87 3.24
C GLN A 158 -1.17 -30.98 2.52
N THR A 159 -2.48 -30.78 2.34
CA THR A 159 -3.30 -31.47 1.34
C THR A 159 -3.99 -30.41 0.46
N SER A 160 -3.93 -30.58 -0.86
CA SER A 160 -4.49 -29.65 -1.84
C SER A 160 -5.31 -30.39 -2.90
N SER A 161 -6.27 -29.71 -3.50
CA SER A 161 -6.98 -30.11 -4.72
C SER A 161 -7.36 -28.88 -5.53
#